data_AF-A0A496SGW3-F1
#
_entry.id   AF-A0A496SGW3-F1
#
_cell.length_a   1.000
_cell.length_b   1.000
_cell.length_c   1.000
_cell.angle_alpha   90.00
_cell.angle_beta   90.00
_cell.angle_gamma   90.00
#
_symmetry.space_group_name_H-M   'P 1'
#
loop_
_entity.id
_entity.type
_entity.pdbx_description
1 polymer ?
#
loop_
_entity_poly.entity_id
_entity_poly.type
_entity_poly.pdbx_seq_one_letter_code
_entity_poly.pdbx_strand_id
1 'polypeptide(L)' 'CGKCTRVCWTGAIRLADVDKKARVDFRRCVCCTACVRTCPVLYR' A
#
# COMPACT_ATOMS: atom_id res chain seq x y z
N CYS A 1 2.95 8.50 -6.34
CA CYS A 1 2.76 7.10 -6.79
C CYS A 1 1.71 6.46 -5.89
N GLY A 2 0.70 5.75 -6.43
CA GLY A 2 -0.40 5.16 -5.66
C GLY A 2 -0.84 3.79 -6.20
N LYS A 3 0.11 2.96 -6.61
CA LYS A 3 -0.19 1.62 -7.15
C LYS A 3 -0.58 0.64 -6.03
N CYS A 4 0.04 0.77 -4.85
CA CYS A 4 -0.24 -0.04 -3.67
C CYS A 4 -1.71 0.04 -3.21
N THR A 5 -2.35 1.21 -3.30
CA THR A 5 -3.76 1.39 -2.95
C THR A 5 -4.70 0.72 -3.96
N ARG A 6 -4.35 0.72 -5.26
CA ARG A 6 -5.15 0.06 -6.31
C ARG A 6 -5.10 -1.46 -6.25
N VAL A 7 -3.97 -2.05 -5.87
CA VAL A 7 -3.82 -3.52 -5.77
C VAL A 7 -4.35 -4.08 -4.45
N CYS A 8 -4.59 -3.23 -3.45
CA CYS A 8 -5.08 -3.67 -2.15
C CYS A 8 -6.60 -3.88 -2.19
N TRP A 9 -7.04 -5.11 -2.47
CA TRP A 9 -8.47 -5.45 -2.50
C TRP A 9 -9.15 -5.31 -1.13
N THR A 10 -8.41 -5.41 -0.01
CA THR A 10 -8.98 -5.21 1.33
C THR A 10 -9.18 -3.75 1.70
N GLY A 11 -8.68 -2.81 0.87
CA GLY A 11 -8.74 -1.38 1.17
C GLY A 11 -7.91 -0.98 2.41
N ALA A 12 -6.95 -1.81 2.82
CA ALA A 12 -6.09 -1.56 3.98
C ALA A 12 -5.07 -0.43 3.75
N ILE A 13 -4.83 -0.03 2.50
CA ILE A 13 -3.82 0.98 2.16
C ILE A 13 -4.49 2.28 1.72
N ARG A 14 -4.08 3.40 2.30
CA ARG A 14 -4.50 4.76 1.90
C ARG A 14 -3.28 5.62 1.60
N LEU A 15 -3.41 6.55 0.66
CA LEU A 15 -2.40 7.60 0.45
C LEU A 15 -2.72 8.78 1.37
N ALA A 16 -1.73 9.21 2.15
CA ALA A 16 -1.82 10.47 2.88
C ALA A 16 -1.62 11.63 1.89
N ASP A 17 -2.52 12.60 1.90
CA ASP A 17 -2.48 13.75 0.99
C ASP A 17 -1.31 14.69 1.29
N VAL A 18 -0.89 14.76 2.56
CA VAL A 18 0.14 15.70 3.05
C VAL A 18 1.55 15.31 2.57
N ASP A 19 1.92 14.04 2.75
CA ASP A 19 3.28 13.54 2.47
C ASP A 19 3.35 12.57 1.28
N LYS A 20 2.21 12.31 0.61
CA LYS A 20 2.07 11.34 -0.49
C LYS A 20 2.60 9.94 -0.14
N LYS A 21 2.72 9.61 1.15
CA LYS A 21 3.13 8.30 1.67
C LYS A 21 1.92 7.40 1.84
N ALA A 22 2.10 6.13 1.51
CA ALA A 22 1.09 5.12 1.77
C ALA A 22 1.09 4.76 3.27
N ARG A 23 -0.09 4.71 3.87
CA ARG A 23 -0.33 4.24 5.24
C ARG A 23 -1.09 2.92 5.16
N VAL A 24 -0.67 1.94 5.96
CA VAL A 24 -1.26 0.60 6.01
C VAL A 24 -2.01 0.42 7.32
N ASP A 25 -3.29 0.04 7.24
CA ASP A 25 -4.11 -0.38 8.36
C ASP A 25 -3.88 -1.88 8.63
N PHE A 26 -3.11 -2.18 9.67
CA PHE A 26 -2.79 -3.56 10.05
C PHE A 26 -3.99 -4.37 10.52
N ARG A 27 -5.11 -3.74 10.92
CA ARG A 27 -6.32 -4.47 11.29
C ARG A 27 -7.05 -5.04 10.08
N ARG A 28 -6.87 -4.44 8.90
CA ARG A 28 -7.48 -4.86 7.62
C ARG A 28 -6.49 -5.55 6.70
N CYS A 29 -5.21 -5.53 7.05
CA CYS A 29 -4.15 -6.14 6.28
C CYS A 29 -4.17 -7.67 6.51
N VAL A 30 -4.21 -8.43 5.41
CA VAL A 30 -4.13 -9.91 5.43
C VAL A 30 -2.75 -10.42 5.04
N CYS A 31 -1.73 -9.55 5.06
CA CYS A 31 -0.34 -9.88 4.71
C CYS A 31 -0.15 -10.56 3.34
N CYS A 32 -0.98 -10.22 2.33
CA CYS A 32 -0.92 -10.84 1.00
C CYS A 32 0.31 -10.45 0.15
N THR A 33 1.15 -9.52 0.61
CA THR A 33 2.38 -9.01 -0.06
C THR A 33 2.20 -8.34 -1.43
N ALA A 34 0.98 -8.23 -1.97
CA ALA A 34 0.71 -7.64 -3.29
C ALA A 34 1.21 -6.20 -3.45
N CYS A 35 1.08 -5.39 -2.39
CA CYS A 35 1.56 -4.01 -2.37
C CYS A 35 3.10 -3.92 -2.48
N VAL A 36 3.83 -4.88 -1.90
CA VAL A 36 5.30 -4.95 -1.96
C VAL A 36 5.75 -5.32 -3.37
N ARG A 37 5.17 -6.36 -3.97
CA ARG A 37 5.52 -6.83 -5.32
C ARG A 37 5.28 -5.77 -6.40
N THR A 38 4.27 -4.93 -6.21
CA THR A 38 3.91 -3.86 -7.16
C THR A 38 4.74 -2.59 -6.97
N CYS A 39 5.35 -2.38 -5.80
CA CYS A 39 6.03 -1.13 -5.49
C CYS A 39 7.48 -1.17 -5.98
N PRO A 40 7.86 -0.36 -6.98
CA PRO A 40 9.19 -0.41 -7.60
C PRO A 40 10.31 0.12 -6.70
N VAL A 41 9.96 0.80 -5.60
CA VAL A 41 10.93 1.42 -4.67
C VAL A 41 11.10 0.64 -3.37
N LEU A 42 10.33 -0.43 -3.13
CA LEU A 42 10.41 -1.16 -1.86
C LEU A 42 11.62 -2.10 -1.76
N TYR A 43 12.31 -2.33 -2.87
CA TYR A 43 13.53 -3.15 -2.96
C TYR A 43 14.79 -2.34 -3.34
N ARG A 44 14.72 -1.00 -3.29
CA ARG A 44 15.83 -0.11 -3.66
C ARG A 44 16.21 0.80 -2.50
#